data_AF-A0AAW7HIC2-F1
#
_entry.id   AF-A0AAW7HIC2-F1
#
_cell.length_a   1.000
_cell.length_b   1.000
_cell.length_c   1.000
_cell.angle_alpha   90.00
_cell.angle_beta   90.00
_cell.angle_gamma   90.00
#
_symmetry.space_group_name_H-M   'P 1'
#
loop_
_entity.id
_entity.type
_entity.pdbx_description
1 polymer ?
#
loop_
_entity_poly.entity_id
_entity_poly.type
_entity_poly.pdbx_seq_one_letter_code
_entity_poly.pdbx_strand_id
1 'polypeptide(L)'
;MHDSAIHHWFLRVDGSSSRCYYRFDTDNTTLSQAGHYQNSMDVKNSCDNPCPIARSLAVAGDAWSILILRDAHAGLSRFDQFRKSLGIAPTMLTRRLATLTEEGLLEKRRYSEHPPREEYLLTAAGRDFLPVLFMIGAWGRQYRGGGKLTRFFDAQTGTEIKAVAVDEITGAKIGTRPLRIVTPEES
;
A
#
# COMPACT_ATOMS: atom_id res chain seq x y z
N MET A 1 22.57 -7.88 -50.13
CA MET A 1 21.30 -7.20 -50.47
C MET A 1 20.16 -8.14 -50.13
N HIS A 2 19.58 -8.02 -48.94
CA HIS A 2 18.23 -8.49 -48.66
C HIS A 2 17.63 -7.51 -47.67
N ASP A 3 16.64 -6.82 -48.23
CA ASP A 3 15.76 -5.84 -47.65
C ASP A 3 14.76 -6.55 -46.74
N SER A 4 14.43 -5.98 -45.58
CA SER A 4 13.21 -6.37 -44.89
C SER A 4 12.71 -5.23 -44.02
N ALA A 5 11.80 -4.48 -44.63
CA ALA A 5 10.90 -3.53 -44.01
C ALA A 5 10.05 -4.21 -42.93
N ILE A 6 10.06 -3.67 -41.71
CA ILE A 6 9.04 -3.95 -40.71
C ILE A 6 7.99 -2.86 -40.81
N HIS A 7 6.86 -3.21 -41.45
CA HIS A 7 5.64 -2.44 -41.44
C HIS A 7 4.95 -2.49 -40.06
N HIS A 8 4.42 -1.35 -39.67
CA HIS A 8 3.51 -1.09 -38.55
C HIS A 8 2.44 -2.17 -38.33
N TRP A 9 2.16 -2.47 -37.06
CA TRP A 9 0.82 -2.82 -36.62
C TRP A 9 0.42 -2.08 -35.33
N PHE A 10 -0.84 -1.67 -35.37
CA PHE A 10 -1.60 -0.74 -34.55
C PHE A 10 -1.78 -1.15 -33.08
N LEU A 11 -1.88 -0.12 -32.23
CA LEU A 11 -2.56 -0.15 -30.94
C LEU A 11 -4.01 -0.64 -31.14
N ARG A 12 -4.36 -1.73 -30.44
CA ARG A 12 -5.75 -2.09 -30.17
C ARG A 12 -5.97 -1.95 -28.66
N VAL A 13 -6.75 -0.94 -28.28
CA VAL A 13 -7.28 -0.77 -26.93
C VAL A 13 -8.60 -1.52 -26.89
N ASP A 14 -8.58 -2.76 -26.38
CA ASP A 14 -9.81 -3.43 -25.95
C ASP A 14 -9.87 -3.36 -24.43
N GLY A 15 -10.92 -2.73 -23.92
CA GLY A 15 -11.24 -2.65 -22.51
C GLY A 15 -11.95 -3.92 -22.04
N SER A 16 -11.35 -4.61 -21.06
CA SER A 16 -11.99 -5.40 -20.01
C SER A 16 -10.91 -6.19 -19.26
N SER A 17 -11.00 -6.22 -17.93
CA SER A 17 -10.26 -7.09 -17.00
C SER A 17 -8.83 -6.70 -16.59
N SER A 18 -8.75 -6.20 -15.35
CA SER A 18 -7.77 -6.55 -14.30
C SER A 18 -6.30 -6.76 -14.70
N ARG A 19 -5.50 -5.69 -14.60
CA ARG A 19 -4.03 -5.79 -14.65
C ARG A 19 -3.44 -5.77 -13.24
N CYS A 20 -3.20 -6.97 -12.69
CA CYS A 20 -2.04 -7.20 -11.83
C CYS A 20 -0.89 -7.56 -12.78
N TYR A 21 0.19 -6.80 -12.79
CA TYR A 21 1.38 -7.15 -13.55
C TYR A 21 2.48 -7.67 -12.62
N TYR A 22 2.95 -8.89 -12.90
CA TYR A 22 4.20 -9.47 -12.41
C TYR A 22 5.16 -9.69 -13.59
N ARG A 23 6.47 -9.42 -13.39
CA ARG A 23 7.66 -10.21 -13.84
C ARG A 23 8.95 -9.36 -13.74
N PHE A 24 10.16 -9.90 -13.51
CA PHE A 24 10.76 -11.18 -13.95
C PHE A 24 11.67 -11.84 -12.92
N ASP A 25 11.74 -13.16 -13.03
CA ASP A 25 12.65 -14.06 -12.35
C ASP A 25 13.83 -14.40 -13.27
N THR A 26 15.05 -14.44 -12.73
CA THR A 26 16.15 -15.24 -13.28
C THR A 26 16.92 -15.83 -12.11
N ASP A 27 16.93 -17.16 -12.11
CA ASP A 27 17.68 -18.08 -11.25
C ASP A 27 17.00 -18.47 -9.93
N ASN A 28 16.25 -19.58 -9.96
CA ASN A 28 16.60 -20.67 -9.06
C ASN A 28 16.15 -22.05 -9.56
N THR A 29 17.09 -22.78 -10.16
CA THR A 29 17.04 -24.23 -10.32
C THR A 29 17.36 -24.86 -8.97
N THR A 30 16.38 -25.50 -8.30
CA THR A 30 16.59 -26.80 -7.62
C THR A 30 15.28 -27.37 -7.06
N LEU A 31 14.95 -28.57 -7.53
CA LEU A 31 13.99 -29.50 -6.95
C LEU A 31 14.51 -30.04 -5.60
N SER A 32 13.66 -30.10 -4.58
CA SER A 32 13.77 -31.11 -3.51
C SER A 32 12.51 -31.15 -2.64
N GLN A 33 11.84 -32.31 -2.65
CA GLN A 33 10.74 -32.68 -1.76
C GLN A 33 11.26 -32.97 -0.35
N ALA A 34 10.63 -32.41 0.69
CA ALA A 34 10.36 -33.07 1.98
C ALA A 34 9.60 -32.09 2.90
N GLY A 35 8.57 -32.60 3.58
CA GLY A 35 7.62 -31.81 4.36
C GLY A 35 8.24 -31.00 5.50
N HIS A 36 8.07 -29.69 5.42
CA HIS A 36 8.13 -28.78 6.55
C HIS A 36 6.99 -27.76 6.38
N TYR A 37 6.11 -27.67 7.38
CA TYR A 37 5.17 -26.55 7.53
C TYR A 37 5.98 -25.28 7.83
N GLN A 38 6.58 -24.70 6.80
CA GLN A 38 7.12 -23.36 6.87
C GLN A 38 5.96 -22.41 6.57
N ASN A 39 5.39 -21.79 7.61
CA ASN A 39 4.59 -20.57 7.45
C ASN A 39 5.52 -19.43 6.98
N SER A 40 6.05 -19.56 5.77
CA SER A 40 6.54 -18.45 4.99
C SER A 40 5.30 -17.87 4.31
N MET A 41 4.74 -16.80 4.87
CA MET A 41 4.02 -15.88 3.99
C MET A 41 5.08 -15.34 3.03
N ASP A 42 5.28 -16.03 1.92
CA ASP A 42 6.02 -15.51 0.79
C ASP A 42 5.18 -14.36 0.23
N VAL A 43 5.45 -13.16 0.76
CA VAL A 43 4.87 -11.88 0.34
C VAL A 43 5.03 -11.66 -1.18
N LYS A 44 5.92 -12.43 -1.81
CA LYS A 44 6.21 -12.39 -3.25
C LYS A 44 5.03 -12.81 -4.15
N ASN A 45 4.01 -13.54 -3.67
CA ASN A 45 2.85 -13.97 -4.50
C ASN A 45 1.47 -13.63 -3.91
N SER A 46 1.31 -12.46 -3.29
CA SER A 46 0.06 -12.13 -2.59
C SER A 46 -1.18 -11.97 -3.49
N CYS A 47 -1.02 -11.69 -4.80
CA CYS A 47 -2.17 -11.53 -5.69
C CYS A 47 -3.00 -12.81 -5.85
N ASP A 48 -2.41 -13.99 -5.63
CA ASP A 48 -3.13 -15.27 -5.67
C ASP A 48 -3.84 -15.58 -4.33
N ASN A 49 -3.61 -14.78 -3.28
CA ASN A 49 -4.25 -14.99 -1.99
C ASN A 49 -5.71 -14.51 -2.03
N PRO A 50 -6.71 -15.36 -1.72
CA PRO A 50 -8.12 -14.98 -1.75
C PRO A 50 -8.49 -13.98 -0.63
N CYS A 51 -7.64 -13.83 0.39
CA CYS A 51 -7.87 -12.90 1.49
C CYS A 51 -7.43 -11.47 1.11
N PRO A 52 -8.35 -10.49 1.06
CA PRO A 52 -7.99 -9.10 0.74
C PRO A 52 -7.07 -8.47 1.79
N ILE A 53 -7.19 -8.87 3.06
CA ILE A 53 -6.29 -8.42 4.12
C ILE A 53 -4.85 -8.88 3.85
N ALA A 54 -4.67 -10.13 3.41
CA ALA A 54 -3.35 -10.67 3.08
C ALA A 54 -2.73 -9.94 1.88
N ARG A 55 -3.54 -9.62 0.86
CA ARG A 55 -3.12 -8.77 -0.27
C ARG A 55 -2.65 -7.39 0.20
N SER A 56 -3.43 -6.72 1.05
CA SER A 56 -3.06 -5.41 1.59
C SER A 56 -1.78 -5.46 2.42
N LEU A 57 -1.51 -6.56 3.13
CA LEU A 57 -0.29 -6.73 3.93
C LEU A 57 0.97 -6.92 3.06
N ALA A 58 0.87 -7.35 1.81
CA ALA A 58 2.05 -7.39 0.95
C ALA A 58 2.60 -5.99 0.62
N VAL A 59 1.69 -5.02 0.52
CA VAL A 59 1.99 -3.63 0.18
C VAL A 59 2.22 -2.77 1.44
N ALA A 60 1.34 -2.91 2.43
CA ALA A 60 1.31 -2.09 3.64
C ALA A 60 1.76 -2.84 4.91
N GLY A 61 2.23 -4.08 4.80
CA GLY A 61 2.62 -4.89 5.97
C GLY A 61 3.97 -4.54 6.56
N ASP A 62 4.72 -3.61 5.97
CA ASP A 62 5.90 -3.06 6.59
C ASP A 62 5.62 -1.71 7.26
N ALA A 63 6.16 -1.53 8.47
CA ALA A 63 5.90 -0.36 9.29
C ALA A 63 6.25 0.97 8.60
N TRP A 64 7.24 0.99 7.71
CA TRP A 64 7.68 2.22 7.05
C TRP A 64 6.69 2.70 5.99
N SER A 65 6.11 1.79 5.21
CA SER A 65 5.09 2.15 4.22
C SER A 65 3.89 2.85 4.85
N ILE A 66 3.40 2.34 5.99
CA ILE A 66 2.32 2.96 6.77
C ILE A 66 2.71 4.37 7.24
N LEU A 67 3.92 4.53 7.77
CA LEU A 67 4.39 5.83 8.28
C LEU A 67 4.65 6.86 7.16
N ILE A 68 5.11 6.41 5.99
CA ILE A 68 5.25 7.28 4.81
C ILE A 68 3.87 7.77 4.36
N LEU A 69 2.87 6.89 4.28
CA LEU A 69 1.51 7.29 3.90
C LEU A 69 0.88 8.25 4.91
N ARG A 70 1.15 8.08 6.21
CA ARG A 70 0.76 9.04 7.26
C ARG A 70 1.37 10.41 7.01
N ASP A 71 2.66 10.47 6.75
CA ASP A 71 3.37 11.73 6.54
C ASP A 71 2.94 12.40 5.23
N ALA A 72 2.64 11.61 4.20
CA ALA A 72 2.10 12.11 2.93
C ALA A 72 0.71 12.76 3.12
N HIS A 73 -0.15 12.17 3.97
CA HIS A 73 -1.43 12.79 4.34
C HIS A 73 -1.26 14.08 5.14
N ALA A 74 -0.17 14.21 5.89
CA ALA A 74 0.20 15.45 6.57
C ALA A 74 0.82 16.50 5.62
N GLY A 75 0.93 16.20 4.31
CA GLY A 75 1.41 17.12 3.28
C GLY A 75 2.92 17.05 3.02
N LEU A 76 3.63 16.07 3.57
CA LEU A 76 5.02 15.84 3.19
C LEU A 76 5.05 15.20 1.80
N SER A 77 5.85 15.76 0.90
CA SER A 77 5.96 15.25 -0.47
C SER A 77 7.40 15.01 -0.91
N ARG A 78 8.39 15.55 -0.19
CA ARG A 78 9.80 15.47 -0.60
C ARG A 78 10.56 14.38 0.16
N PHE A 79 11.51 13.74 -0.51
CA PHE A 79 12.37 12.71 0.08
C PHE A 79 13.02 13.15 1.41
N ASP A 80 13.59 14.35 1.45
CA ASP A 80 14.23 14.89 2.65
C ASP A 80 13.26 15.14 3.81
N GLN A 81 12.01 15.48 3.51
CA GLN A 81 10.98 15.66 4.54
C GLN A 81 10.65 14.31 5.19
N PHE A 82 10.42 13.26 4.38
CA PHE A 82 10.19 11.91 4.90
C PHE A 82 11.39 11.41 5.69
N ARG A 83 12.61 11.56 5.17
CA ARG A 83 13.83 11.15 5.86
C ARG A 83 13.98 11.81 7.23
N LYS A 84 13.76 13.13 7.30
CA LYS A 84 13.87 13.90 8.54
C LYS A 84 12.75 13.55 9.53
N SER A 85 11.52 13.38 9.06
CA SER A 85 10.36 13.04 9.88
C SER A 85 10.47 11.64 10.49
N LEU A 86 10.90 10.67 9.69
CA LEU A 86 10.90 9.25 10.07
C LEU A 86 12.23 8.76 10.68
N GLY A 87 13.33 9.50 10.50
CA GLY A 87 14.66 9.07 10.96
C GLY A 87 15.16 7.79 10.26
N ILE A 88 14.62 7.50 9.08
CA ILE A 88 14.87 6.26 8.33
C ILE A 88 16.14 6.37 7.47
N ALA A 89 16.85 5.24 7.30
CA ALA A 89 18.00 5.16 6.41
C ALA A 89 17.59 5.47 4.95
N PRO A 90 18.39 6.26 4.19
CA PRO A 90 18.04 6.66 2.82
C PRO A 90 17.75 5.49 1.89
N THR A 91 18.55 4.42 1.93
CA THR A 91 18.36 3.23 1.09
C THR A 91 17.01 2.56 1.34
N MET A 92 16.59 2.48 2.60
CA MET A 92 15.29 1.91 2.97
C MET A 92 14.15 2.80 2.50
N LEU A 93 14.27 4.11 2.68
CA LEU A 93 13.27 5.08 2.23
C LEU A 93 13.09 5.03 0.71
N THR A 94 14.18 4.99 -0.05
CA THR A 94 14.13 4.85 -1.52
C THR A 94 13.38 3.59 -1.92
N ARG A 95 13.69 2.45 -1.29
CA ARG A 95 13.01 1.19 -1.57
C ARG A 95 11.50 1.28 -1.31
N ARG A 96 11.10 1.85 -0.16
CA ARG A 96 9.68 1.96 0.20
C ARG A 96 8.91 2.95 -0.66
N LEU A 97 9.50 4.08 -1.00
CA LEU A 97 8.89 5.04 -1.92
C LEU A 97 8.72 4.42 -3.32
N ALA A 98 9.70 3.62 -3.78
CA ALA A 98 9.58 2.89 -5.04
C ALA A 98 8.41 1.89 -5.00
N THR A 99 8.33 1.04 -3.97
CA THR A 99 7.22 0.08 -3.79
C THR A 99 5.87 0.80 -3.73
N LEU A 100 5.72 1.85 -2.94
CA LEU A 100 4.46 2.60 -2.86
C LEU A 100 4.08 3.28 -4.18
N THR A 101 5.05 3.63 -5.01
CA THR A 101 4.80 4.20 -6.34
C THR A 101 4.38 3.12 -7.34
N GLU A 102 5.05 1.97 -7.32
CA GLU A 102 4.75 0.79 -8.15
C GLU A 102 3.35 0.24 -7.86
N GLU A 103 2.97 0.19 -6.58
CA GLU A 103 1.64 -0.22 -6.10
C GLU A 103 0.56 0.86 -6.30
N GLY A 104 0.91 2.01 -6.89
CA GLY A 104 -0.02 3.06 -7.24
C GLY A 104 -0.62 3.81 -6.04
N LEU A 105 -0.02 3.74 -4.85
CA LEU A 105 -0.40 4.53 -3.67
C LEU A 105 0.21 5.93 -3.69
N LEU A 106 1.39 6.05 -4.29
CA LEU A 106 2.08 7.30 -4.55
C LEU A 106 2.31 7.48 -6.05
N GLU A 107 2.40 8.73 -6.48
CA GLU A 107 2.87 9.11 -7.80
C GLU A 107 4.15 9.93 -7.63
N LYS A 108 5.20 9.54 -8.36
CA LYS A 108 6.46 10.28 -8.40
C LYS A 108 6.39 11.34 -9.51
N ARG A 109 6.37 12.61 -9.12
CA ARG A 109 6.30 13.75 -10.05
C ARG A 109 7.57 14.58 -10.01
N ARG A 110 8.08 14.96 -11.19
CA ARG A 110 9.13 15.97 -11.31
C ARG A 110 8.47 17.34 -11.43
N TYR A 111 8.80 18.27 -10.53
CA TYR A 111 8.21 19.62 -10.53
C TYR A 111 9.22 20.72 -10.89
N SER A 112 10.51 20.38 -10.96
CA SER A 112 11.56 21.29 -11.41
C SER A 112 12.56 20.52 -12.25
N GLU A 113 12.90 21.06 -13.41
CA GLU A 113 13.97 20.51 -14.24
C GLU A 113 15.36 21.02 -13.81
N HIS A 114 15.45 22.26 -13.31
CA HIS A 114 16.70 22.94 -12.98
C HIS A 114 16.64 23.68 -11.62
N PRO A 115 17.14 23.11 -10.52
CA PRO A 115 17.67 21.75 -10.39
C PRO A 115 16.56 20.69 -10.48
N PRO A 116 16.88 19.42 -10.79
CA PRO A 116 15.92 18.33 -10.76
C PRO A 116 15.30 18.23 -9.36
N ARG A 117 13.99 18.42 -9.25
CA ARG A 117 13.28 18.18 -7.99
C ARG A 117 12.10 17.27 -8.22
N GLU A 118 12.04 16.26 -7.37
CA GLU A 118 11.03 15.24 -7.37
C GLU A 118 10.20 15.33 -6.10
N GLU A 119 8.94 14.96 -6.22
CA GLU A 119 8.00 14.83 -5.13
C GLU A 119 7.16 13.57 -5.29
N TYR A 120 6.62 13.11 -4.18
CA TYR A 120 5.77 11.94 -4.07
C TYR A 120 4.40 12.41 -3.59
N LEU A 121 3.38 12.19 -4.41
CA LEU A 121 2.02 12.66 -4.17
C LEU A 121 1.09 11.48 -3.98
N LEU A 122 0.11 11.61 -3.07
CA LEU A 122 -0.91 10.58 -2.90
C LEU A 122 -1.83 10.50 -4.12
N THR A 123 -1.97 9.30 -4.66
CA THR A 123 -3.00 8.95 -5.65
C THR A 123 -4.37 8.85 -4.98
N ALA A 124 -5.42 8.55 -5.74
CA ALA A 124 -6.73 8.23 -5.18
C ALA A 124 -6.64 7.04 -4.21
N ALA A 125 -6.03 5.93 -4.63
CA ALA A 125 -5.82 4.75 -3.79
C ALA A 125 -5.00 5.07 -2.53
N GLY A 126 -3.97 5.91 -2.66
CA GLY A 126 -3.20 6.38 -1.51
C GLY A 126 -4.05 7.14 -0.49
N ARG A 127 -4.93 8.04 -0.96
CA ARG A 127 -5.85 8.82 -0.10
C ARG A 127 -6.89 7.94 0.58
N ASP A 128 -7.39 6.94 -0.14
CA ASP A 128 -8.38 5.99 0.39
C ASP A 128 -7.80 5.07 1.48
N PHE A 129 -6.47 5.09 1.69
CA PHE A 129 -5.81 4.40 2.79
C PHE A 129 -5.94 5.13 4.15
N LEU A 130 -6.35 6.40 4.18
CA LEU A 130 -6.45 7.20 5.41
C LEU A 130 -7.31 6.54 6.51
N PRO A 131 -8.49 5.96 6.23
CA PRO A 131 -9.31 5.29 7.24
C PRO A 131 -8.56 4.13 7.92
N VAL A 132 -7.73 3.39 7.17
CA VAL A 132 -6.91 2.30 7.73
C VAL A 132 -5.90 2.84 8.74
N LEU A 133 -5.23 3.95 8.42
CA LEU A 133 -4.30 4.63 9.34
C LEU A 133 -5.00 5.05 10.64
N PHE A 134 -6.21 5.59 10.53
CA PHE A 134 -7.00 5.97 11.71
C PHE A 134 -7.40 4.76 12.57
N MET A 135 -7.77 3.63 11.97
CA MET A 135 -8.09 2.42 12.72
C MET A 135 -6.88 1.84 13.44
N ILE A 136 -5.71 1.82 12.80
CA ILE A 136 -4.44 1.42 13.46
C ILE A 136 -4.13 2.35 14.63
N GLY A 137 -4.26 3.66 14.43
CA GLY A 137 -4.03 4.66 15.47
C GLY A 137 -4.99 4.54 16.65
N ALA A 138 -6.27 4.27 16.40
CA ALA A 138 -7.28 4.05 17.44
C ALA A 138 -6.96 2.81 18.30
N TRP A 139 -6.60 1.69 17.66
CA TRP A 139 -6.16 0.49 18.36
C TRP A 139 -4.91 0.76 19.20
N GLY A 140 -3.89 1.41 18.61
CA GLY A 140 -2.65 1.76 19.31
C GLY A 140 -2.90 2.63 20.54
N ARG A 141 -3.83 3.60 20.45
CA ARG A 141 -4.19 4.44 21.58
C ARG A 141 -4.82 3.64 22.73
N GLN A 142 -5.69 2.69 22.41
CA GLN A 142 -6.41 1.90 23.41
C GLN A 142 -5.49 0.91 24.13
N TYR A 143 -4.60 0.23 23.40
CA TYR A 143 -3.84 -0.92 23.93
C TYR A 143 -2.34 -0.66 24.10
N ARG A 144 -1.81 0.43 23.54
CA ARG A 144 -0.41 0.85 23.66
C ARG A 144 -0.30 2.23 24.30
N GLY A 145 -1.37 2.67 24.96
CA GLY A 145 -1.52 3.98 25.57
C GLY A 145 -0.57 4.21 26.75
N GLY A 146 0.42 5.07 26.53
CA GLY A 146 1.27 5.67 27.56
C GLY A 146 1.83 6.98 27.04
N GLY A 147 1.87 8.02 27.87
CA GLY A 147 2.38 9.35 27.50
C GLY A 147 1.43 10.20 26.63
N LYS A 148 1.97 11.29 26.06
CA LYS A 148 1.23 12.22 25.19
C LYS A 148 1.19 11.68 23.75
N LEU A 149 0.08 11.06 23.37
CA LEU A 149 -0.12 10.54 22.01
C LEU A 149 -0.68 11.61 21.06
N THR A 150 -0.32 11.50 19.78
CA THR A 150 -0.87 12.36 18.71
C THR A 150 -2.39 12.20 18.61
N ARG A 151 -3.10 13.33 18.52
CA ARG A 151 -4.55 13.40 18.34
C ARG A 151 -4.86 14.00 16.97
N PHE A 152 -5.89 13.46 16.31
CA PHE A 152 -6.34 13.92 15.02
C PHE A 152 -7.64 14.70 15.22
N PHE A 153 -7.71 15.88 14.61
CA PHE A 153 -8.86 16.76 14.69
C PHE A 153 -9.36 17.05 13.28
N ASP A 154 -10.68 17.12 13.15
CA ASP A 154 -11.32 17.63 11.93
C ASP A 154 -11.00 19.12 11.80
N ALA A 155 -10.43 19.51 10.66
CA ALA A 155 -9.91 20.87 10.47
C ALA A 155 -11.01 21.94 10.40
N GLN A 156 -12.24 21.57 10.06
CA GLN A 156 -13.36 22.51 9.91
C GLN A 156 -14.05 22.76 11.25
N THR A 157 -14.25 21.69 12.01
CA THR A 157 -15.01 21.70 13.27
C THR A 157 -14.12 21.79 14.51
N GLY A 158 -12.83 21.50 14.39
CA GLY A 158 -11.91 21.39 15.53
C GLY A 158 -12.21 20.20 16.45
N THR A 159 -13.09 19.29 16.04
CA THR A 159 -13.50 18.14 16.87
C THR A 159 -12.51 16.99 16.71
N GLU A 160 -12.20 16.30 17.81
CA GLU A 160 -11.34 15.13 17.72
C GLU A 160 -12.01 14.00 16.91
N ILE A 161 -11.27 13.48 15.93
CA ILE A 161 -11.70 12.35 15.10
C ILE A 161 -11.62 11.06 15.94
N LYS A 162 -12.77 10.41 16.12
CA LYS A 162 -12.86 9.06 16.70
C LYS A 162 -13.15 8.07 15.57
N ALA A 163 -12.12 7.33 15.19
CA ALA A 163 -12.22 6.34 14.13
C ALA A 163 -13.12 5.16 14.57
N VAL A 164 -14.11 4.83 13.75
CA VAL A 164 -14.97 3.67 13.90
C VAL A 164 -15.20 3.07 12.52
N ALA A 165 -15.03 1.77 12.38
CA ALA A 165 -15.44 1.05 11.19
C ALA A 165 -16.90 0.61 11.34
N VAL A 166 -17.72 0.94 10.34
CA VAL A 166 -19.15 0.64 10.31
C VAL A 166 -19.42 -0.23 9.09
N ASP A 167 -20.21 -1.27 9.26
CA ASP A 167 -20.77 -2.04 8.16
C ASP A 167 -21.82 -1.18 7.46
N GLU A 168 -21.57 -0.87 6.19
CA GLU A 168 -22.44 -0.02 5.37
C GLU A 168 -23.84 -0.61 5.20
N ILE A 169 -23.97 -1.93 5.15
CA ILE A 169 -25.27 -2.60 4.91
C ILE A 169 -26.14 -2.54 6.16
N THR A 170 -25.57 -2.86 7.32
CA THR A 170 -26.35 -2.98 8.56
C THR A 170 -26.28 -1.76 9.47
N GLY A 171 -25.37 -0.82 9.21
CA GLY A 171 -25.06 0.31 10.08
C GLY A 171 -24.39 -0.08 11.40
N ALA A 172 -24.07 -1.35 11.61
CA ALA A 172 -23.46 -1.83 12.84
C ALA A 172 -21.96 -1.54 12.87
N LYS A 173 -21.43 -1.26 14.06
CA LYS A 173 -19.97 -1.16 14.23
C LYS A 173 -19.33 -2.53 13.97
N ILE A 174 -18.31 -2.54 13.11
CA ILE A 174 -17.53 -3.76 12.83
C ILE A 174 -16.89 -4.24 14.15
N GLY A 175 -16.99 -5.54 14.40
CA GLY A 175 -16.49 -6.19 15.63
C GLY A 175 -17.52 -6.30 16.76
N THR A 176 -18.75 -5.78 16.60
CA THR A 176 -19.83 -5.94 17.60
C THR A 176 -20.74 -7.14 17.33
N ARG A 177 -20.61 -7.77 16.16
CA ARG A 177 -21.41 -8.93 15.74
C ARG A 177 -20.48 -10.08 15.34
N PRO A 178 -20.92 -11.35 15.45
CA PRO A 178 -20.12 -12.50 15.01
C PRO A 178 -19.74 -12.40 13.53
N LEU A 179 -18.46 -12.68 13.21
CA LEU A 179 -17.95 -12.74 11.85
C LEU A 179 -18.01 -14.18 11.34
N ARG A 180 -18.54 -14.39 10.13
CA ARG A 180 -18.36 -15.64 9.37
C ARG A 180 -17.48 -15.35 8.16
N ILE A 181 -16.37 -16.08 8.04
CA ILE A 181 -15.49 -16.03 6.86
C ILE A 181 -16.00 -17.07 5.87
N VAL A 182 -16.16 -16.68 4.61
CA VAL A 182 -16.51 -17.58 3.50
C VAL A 182 -15.39 -17.48 2.48
N THR A 183 -14.81 -18.62 2.08
CA THR A 183 -13.82 -18.69 1.01
C THR A 183 -14.52 -18.82 -0.35
N PRO A 184 -13.96 -18.27 -1.44
CA PRO A 184 -14.58 -18.30 -2.76
C PRO A 184 -14.84 -19.71 -3.33
N GLU A 185 -14.20 -20.74 -2.78
CA GLU A 185 -14.36 -22.14 -3.20
C GLU A 185 -15.61 -22.80 -2.57
N GLU A 186 -16.24 -22.16 -1.59
CA GLU A 186 -17.38 -22.69 -0.82
C GLU A 186 -18.72 -21.98 -1.10
N SER A 187 -18.77 -21.14 -2.15
CA SER A 187 -19.95 -20.33 -2.51
C SER A 187 -20.71 -20.84 -3.72
#